data_AF-A0A536LAT6-F1
#
_entry.id   AF-A0A536LAT6-F1
#
_cell.length_a   1.000
_cell.length_b   1.000
_cell.length_c   1.000
_cell.angle_alpha   90.00
_cell.angle_beta   90.00
_cell.angle_gamma   90.00
#
_symmetry.space_group_name_H-M   'P 1'
#
loop_
_entity.id
_entity.type
_entity.pdbx_description
1 polymer ?
#
loop_
_entity_poly.entity_id
_entity_poly.type
_entity_poly.pdbx_seq_one_letter_code
_entity_poly.pdbx_strand_id
1 'polypeptide(L)'
;MGHVRVKIRIANPTRRQEFVDVDDALVDTGATWTTVTRDIADRLGLQVVDQVQADTAAGEVKWITHLHSFKTMASKASPTSS
;
A
#
# COMPACT_ATOMS: atom_id res chain seq x y z
N MET A 1 28.35 3.65 -1.01
CA MET A 1 27.83 2.88 -2.16
C MET A 1 26.56 3.57 -2.64
N GLY A 2 26.37 3.70 -3.95
CA GLY A 2 25.24 4.42 -4.52
C GLY A 2 23.90 3.70 -4.29
N HIS A 3 22.83 4.46 -4.15
CA HIS A 3 21.47 3.93 -4.09
C HIS A 3 20.91 3.81 -5.51
N VAL A 4 20.17 2.74 -5.78
CA VAL A 4 19.45 2.59 -7.05
C VAL A 4 18.08 3.23 -6.92
N ARG A 5 17.76 4.14 -7.85
CA ARG A 5 16.44 4.76 -7.98
C ARG A 5 15.81 4.40 -9.32
N VAL A 6 14.52 4.11 -9.30
CA VAL A 6 13.78 3.66 -10.49
C VAL A 6 12.44 4.39 -10.62
N LYS A 7 11.98 4.52 -11.87
CA LYS A 7 10.62 4.93 -12.16
C LYS A 7 9.70 3.71 -12.08
N ILE A 8 8.62 3.81 -11.31
CA ILE A 8 7.64 2.74 -11.13
C ILE A 8 6.22 3.25 -11.32
N ARG A 9 5.31 2.33 -11.62
CA ARG A 9 3.87 2.55 -11.60
C ARG A 9 3.24 1.61 -10.57
N ILE A 10 2.50 2.17 -9.63
CA ILE A 10 1.78 1.41 -8.59
C ILE A 10 0.29 1.49 -8.92
N ALA A 11 -0.41 0.36 -8.90
CA ALA A 11 -1.84 0.29 -9.16
C ALA A 11 -2.54 -0.56 -8.10
N ASN A 12 -3.76 -0.19 -7.74
CA ASN A 12 -4.61 -1.02 -6.90
C ASN A 12 -5.19 -2.17 -7.76
N PRO A 13 -4.95 -3.45 -7.42
CA PRO A 13 -5.38 -4.57 -8.25
C PRO A 13 -6.90 -4.71 -8.37
N THR A 14 -7.67 -4.10 -7.46
CA THR A 14 -9.15 -4.06 -7.51
C THR A 14 -9.69 -2.82 -8.21
N ARG A 15 -8.86 -1.78 -8.43
CA ARG A 15 -9.17 -0.54 -9.15
C ARG A 15 -8.08 -0.22 -10.18
N ARG A 16 -7.88 -1.12 -11.15
CA ARG A 16 -6.72 -1.07 -12.08
C ARG A 16 -6.63 0.18 -12.98
N GLN A 17 -7.70 0.96 -13.07
CA GLN A 17 -7.72 2.23 -13.82
C GLN A 17 -7.06 3.36 -13.03
N GLU A 18 -6.89 3.19 -11.72
CA GLU A 18 -6.20 4.14 -10.84
C GLU A 18 -4.77 3.66 -10.61
N PHE A 19 -3.83 4.51 -10.97
CA PHE A 19 -2.41 4.27 -10.81
C PHE A 19 -1.68 5.55 -10.38
N VAL A 20 -0.55 5.36 -9.71
CA VAL A 20 0.36 6.41 -9.32
C VAL A 20 1.72 6.12 -9.95
N ASP A 21 2.19 7.04 -10.78
CA ASP A 21 3.56 7.03 -11.30
C ASP A 21 4.47 7.68 -10.25
N VAL A 22 5.59 7.01 -9.94
CA VAL A 22 6.61 7.47 -8.98
C VAL A 22 7.95 7.47 -9.70
N ASP A 23 8.57 8.65 -9.81
CA ASP A 23 9.77 8.83 -10.62
C ASP A 23 11.08 8.45 -9.89
N ASP A 24 11.09 8.37 -8.55
CA ASP A 24 12.31 8.29 -7.75
C ASP A 24 12.32 7.19 -6.67
N ALA A 25 11.61 6.08 -6.90
CA ALA A 25 11.50 5.00 -5.92
C ALA A 25 12.87 4.37 -5.61
N LEU A 26 13.19 4.26 -4.32
CA LEU A 26 14.41 3.61 -3.81
C LEU A 26 14.28 2.09 -3.92
N VAL A 27 15.26 1.44 -4.53
CA VAL A 27 15.42 -0.02 -4.45
C VAL A 27 16.28 -0.32 -3.22
N ASP A 28 15.64 -0.85 -2.18
CA ASP A 28 16.28 -1.25 -0.92
C ASP A 28 16.14 -2.75 -0.69
N THR A 29 17.27 -3.47 -0.79
CA THR A 29 17.31 -4.91 -0.54
C THR A 29 17.29 -5.27 0.95
N GLY A 30 17.46 -4.29 1.84
CA GLY A 30 17.37 -4.47 3.30
C GLY A 30 15.96 -4.29 3.86
N ALA A 31 15.02 -3.78 3.07
CA ALA A 31 13.65 -3.55 3.51
C ALA A 31 12.83 -4.86 3.54
N THR A 32 12.26 -5.21 4.70
CA THR A 32 11.34 -6.35 4.83
C THR A 32 10.02 -6.10 4.10
N TRP A 33 9.55 -4.85 4.09
CA TRP A 33 8.29 -4.44 3.44
C TRP A 33 8.52 -3.29 2.48
N THR A 34 7.86 -3.34 1.33
CA THR A 34 7.72 -2.16 0.46
C THR A 34 6.84 -1.14 1.16
N THR A 35 7.36 0.08 1.32
CA THR A 35 6.66 1.16 2.00
C THR A 35 6.32 2.27 1.02
N VAL A 36 5.13 2.84 1.14
CA VAL A 36 4.69 4.03 0.39
C VAL A 36 4.31 5.13 1.37
N THR A 37 4.31 6.38 0.91
CA THR A 37 3.79 7.50 1.71
C THR A 37 2.28 7.39 1.87
N ARG A 38 1.74 8.07 2.89
CA ARG A 38 0.29 8.09 3.12
C ARG A 38 -0.48 8.69 1.94
N ASP A 39 0.06 9.72 1.30
CA ASP A 39 -0.52 10.30 0.08
C ASP A 39 -0.69 9.27 -1.05
N ILE A 40 0.35 8.47 -1.32
CA ILE A 40 0.27 7.41 -2.35
C ILE A 40 -0.79 6.37 -1.96
N ALA A 41 -0.85 5.98 -0.69
CA ALA A 41 -1.84 5.04 -0.19
C ALA A 41 -3.28 5.55 -0.35
N ASP A 42 -3.52 6.81 0.00
CA ASP A 42 -4.83 7.45 -0.09
C ASP A 42 -5.27 7.60 -1.56
N ARG A 43 -4.34 7.99 -2.46
CA ARG A 43 -4.59 8.05 -3.91
C ARG A 43 -4.92 6.70 -4.53
N LEU A 44 -4.35 5.61 -4.00
CA LEU A 44 -4.65 4.24 -4.42
C LEU A 44 -5.90 3.66 -3.74
N GLY A 45 -6.54 4.42 -2.84
CA GLY A 45 -7.70 3.97 -2.07
C GLY A 45 -7.41 2.73 -1.23
N LEU A 46 -6.18 2.59 -0.71
CA LEU A 46 -5.80 1.45 0.11
C LEU A 46 -6.38 1.58 1.52
N GLN A 47 -6.82 0.46 2.08
CA GLN A 47 -7.35 0.42 3.43
C GLN A 47 -6.29 -0.03 4.43
N VAL A 48 -6.31 0.58 5.60
CA VAL A 48 -5.52 0.13 6.75
C VAL A 48 -6.10 -1.18 7.24
N VAL A 49 -5.29 -2.24 7.23
CA VAL A 49 -5.67 -3.54 7.80
C VAL A 49 -5.03 -3.78 9.15
N ASP A 50 -3.86 -3.20 9.40
CA ASP A 50 -3.13 -3.38 10.65
C ASP A 50 -2.10 -2.26 10.87
N GLN A 51 -1.56 -2.17 12.08
CA GLN A 51 -0.38 -1.39 12.41
C GLN A 51 0.69 -2.31 12.99
N VAL A 52 1.88 -2.26 12.42
CA VAL A 52 3.02 -3.07 12.89
C VAL A 52 4.16 -2.17 13.32
N GLN A 53 4.88 -2.60 14.35
CA GLN A 53 6.11 -1.95 14.76
C GLN A 53 7.23 -2.34 13.80
N ALA A 54 7.96 -1.35 13.31
CA ALA A 54 9.13 -1.53 12.46
C ALA A 54 10.35 -0.87 13.10
N ASP A 55 11.42 -1.65 13.17
CA ASP A 55 12.74 -1.15 13.54
C ASP A 55 13.30 -0.33 12.37
N THR A 56 13.64 0.92 12.65
CA THR A 56 14.26 1.79 11.66
C THR A 56 15.77 1.83 11.86
N ALA A 57 16.50 2.21 10.81
CA ALA A 57 17.95 2.38 10.87
C ALA A 57 18.41 3.43 11.92
N ALA A 58 17.50 4.31 12.36
CA ALA A 58 17.74 5.27 13.43
C ALA A 58 17.67 4.65 14.85
N GLY A 59 17.38 3.35 14.96
CA GLY A 59 17.15 2.68 16.25
C GLY A 59 15.78 3.01 16.87
N GLU A 60 14.90 3.68 16.13
CA GLU A 60 13.54 4.00 16.56
C GLU A 60 12.57 2.93 16.09
N VAL A 61 11.69 2.49 16.99
CA VAL A 61 10.52 1.69 16.64
C VAL A 61 9.41 2.62 16.17
N LYS A 62 8.94 2.46 14.92
CA LYS A 62 7.81 3.22 14.38
C LYS A 62 6.65 2.32 14.02
N TRP A 63 5.44 2.81 14.27
CA TRP A 63 4.23 2.18 13.75
C TRP A 63 4.13 2.45 12.25
N ILE A 64 4.24 1.41 11.45
CA ILE A 64 3.94 1.44 10.03
C ILE A 64 2.58 0.80 9.79
N THR A 65 1.84 1.34 8.83
CA THR A 65 0.49 0.88 8.51
C THR A 65 0.56 -0.20 7.45
N HIS A 66 0.02 -1.38 7.75
CA HIS A 66 -0.16 -2.43 6.76
C HIS A 66 -1.41 -2.11 5.94
N LEU A 67 -1.24 -2.07 4.62
CA LEU A 67 -2.27 -1.71 3.67
C LEU A 67 -2.67 -2.91 2.82
N HIS A 68 -3.96 -3.03 2.51
CA HIS A 68 -4.47 -4.09 1.65
C HIS A 68 -5.53 -3.55 0.66
N SER A 69 -5.63 -4.20 -0.49
CA SER A 69 -6.71 -3.98 -1.45
C SER A 69 -7.73 -5.11 -1.33
N PHE A 70 -8.95 -4.81 -0.88
CA PHE A 70 -10.05 -5.79 -0.90
C PHE A 70 -10.86 -5.70 -2.20
N LYS A 71 -11.38 -6.84 -2.65
CA LYS A 71 -12.52 -6.87 -3.56
C LYS A 71 -13.78 -6.70 -2.70
N THR A 72 -14.50 -5.59 -2.85
CA THR A 72 -15.86 -5.52 -2.33
C THR A 72 -16.70 -6.55 -3.08
N MET A 73 -17.14 -7.61 -2.40
CA MET A 73 -18.24 -8.42 -2.93
C MET A 73 -19.50 -7.56 -2.80
N ALA A 74 -20.06 -7.12 -3.93
CA ALA A 74 -21.42 -6.59 -3.93
C ALA A 74 -22.35 -7.65 -3.34
N SER A 75 -23.02 -7.35 -2.23
CA SER A 75 -24.04 -8.22 -1.67
C SER A 75 -25.14 -8.43 -2.70
N LYS A 76 -25.53 -9.69 -2.91
CA LYS A 76 -26.69 -10.00 -3.74
C LYS A 76 -27.80 -10.56 -2.85
N ALA A 77 -28.90 -9.80 -2.86
CA ALA A 77 -30.28 -10.15 -2.55
C ALA A 77 -30.67 -10.43 -1.09
N SER A 78 -31.41 -9.47 -0.54
CA SER A 78 -32.49 -9.67 0.43
C SER A 78 -33.42 -10.81 -0.01
N PRO A 79 -33.75 -11.79 0.84
CA PRO A 79 -34.93 -12.59 0.65
C PRO A 79 -36.14 -11.72 1.02
N THR A 80 -36.95 -11.41 0.02
CA THR A 80 -38.30 -10.87 0.18
C THR A 80 -39.10 -11.77 1.10
N SER A 81 -39.63 -11.19 2.17
CA SER A 81 -40.71 -11.76 2.97
C SER A 81 -42.01 -11.71 2.17
N SER A 82 -42.61 -12.87 1.90
CA SER A 82 -44.06 -13.16 1.93
C SER A 82 -44.28 -14.64 1.62
#